data_AF-A0A4U6TI82-F1
#
_entry.id   AF-A0A4U6TI82-F1
#
_cell.length_a   1.000
_cell.length_b   1.000
_cell.length_c   1.000
_cell.angle_alpha   90.00
_cell.angle_beta   90.00
_cell.angle_gamma   90.00
#
_symmetry.space_group_name_H-M   'P 1'
#
loop_
_entity.id
_entity.type
_entity.pdbx_description
1 polymer ?
#
loop_
_entity_poly.entity_id
_entity_poly.type
_entity_poly.pdbx_seq_one_letter_code
_entity_poly.pdbx_strand_id
1 'polypeptide(L)'
;MPPSTKPPAAPFLPAGAVLPAPRSESEATGGKTLLMDTESYSDDKKLPNSRCIRSPKLDAGGRSAGVKRLEPSSKAAAAPVSGLHADIAGLLVAKEGKDVDFEVGGKMFAAHRCVLAARSSVFKADLFGPAMEEDTTYIRIDDIIPEAFDTLLHFIYTDSLPEMNLHAVELMAQHLLVAAQRYDLKDLKSIMENRLCSQVDVTTALCSLVLAEQHKCSMLKKKCLDFIASGENARKVMESNGAEDLVKTCPSVVRDLIIKVLNTSRSQLGFTKIIFYVAVSIGILNLNSVCFLKLISVVLMVLLVFLRYHA
;
A
#
# COMPACT_ATOMS: atom_id res chain seq x y z
N MET A 1 -42.30 7.99 -27.97
CA MET A 1 -41.14 8.36 -27.12
C MET A 1 -40.15 7.21 -27.18
N PRO A 2 -38.94 7.39 -27.74
CA PRO A 2 -37.92 6.35 -27.71
C PRO A 2 -37.27 6.30 -26.31
N PRO A 3 -36.75 5.14 -25.88
CA PRO A 3 -36.10 5.01 -24.58
C PRO A 3 -34.73 5.71 -24.58
N SER A 4 -34.51 6.52 -23.56
CA SER A 4 -33.25 7.21 -23.25
C SER A 4 -32.13 6.19 -23.02
N THR A 5 -31.28 5.97 -24.02
CA THR A 5 -30.02 5.24 -23.89
C THR A 5 -29.01 6.11 -23.14
N LYS A 6 -28.64 5.66 -21.93
CA LYS A 6 -27.53 6.21 -21.14
C LYS A 6 -26.21 5.97 -21.89
N PRO A 7 -25.31 6.95 -22.04
CA PRO A 7 -24.05 6.74 -22.75
C PRO A 7 -23.13 5.80 -21.96
N PRO A 8 -22.29 4.99 -22.64
CA PRO A 8 -21.31 4.13 -21.98
C PRO A 8 -20.26 4.97 -21.25
N ALA A 9 -19.81 4.47 -20.09
CA ALA A 9 -18.74 5.07 -19.31
C ALA A 9 -17.44 5.10 -20.14
N ALA A 10 -16.81 6.26 -20.22
CA ALA A 10 -15.54 6.43 -20.92
C ALA A 10 -14.43 5.61 -20.23
N PRO A 11 -13.46 5.05 -20.98
CA PRO A 11 -12.28 4.44 -20.40
C PRO A 11 -11.50 5.50 -19.63
N PHE A 12 -11.17 5.19 -18.37
CA PHE A 12 -10.29 6.03 -17.56
C PHE A 12 -8.92 6.11 -18.24
N LEU A 13 -8.54 7.32 -18.64
CA LEU A 13 -7.22 7.65 -19.17
C LEU A 13 -6.11 7.26 -18.18
N PRO A 14 -4.93 6.87 -18.65
CA PRO A 14 -3.81 6.53 -17.78
C PRO A 14 -3.33 7.78 -17.04
N ALA A 15 -3.28 7.69 -15.72
CA ALA A 15 -2.71 8.72 -14.88
C ALA A 15 -1.18 8.70 -14.99
N GLY A 16 -0.62 9.81 -15.51
CA GLY A 16 0.61 10.41 -15.00
C GLY A 16 1.90 9.61 -15.07
N ALA A 17 2.72 9.97 -16.06
CA ALA A 17 4.17 9.84 -16.13
C ALA A 17 4.90 9.37 -14.86
N VAL A 18 5.55 8.21 -14.97
CA VAL A 18 6.65 7.77 -14.11
C VAL A 18 7.76 8.84 -14.16
N LEU A 19 8.20 9.30 -13.00
CA LEU A 19 9.35 10.19 -12.84
C LEU A 19 10.59 9.55 -13.50
N PRO A 20 11.37 10.28 -14.32
CA PRO A 20 12.59 9.73 -14.89
C PRO A 20 13.67 9.56 -13.81
N ALA A 21 14.26 8.37 -13.75
CA ALA A 21 15.43 8.11 -12.93
C ALA A 21 16.64 8.97 -13.38
N PRO A 22 17.54 9.39 -12.46
CA PRO A 22 18.72 10.14 -12.81
C PRO A 22 19.68 9.29 -13.66
N ARG A 23 20.10 9.84 -14.81
CA ARG A 23 21.07 9.23 -15.72
C ARG A 23 22.46 9.21 -15.07
N SER A 24 23.04 8.01 -14.94
CA SER A 24 24.48 7.83 -14.85
C SER A 24 24.99 7.31 -16.19
N GLU A 25 25.79 8.13 -16.86
CA GLU A 25 26.56 7.76 -18.06
C GLU A 25 27.69 6.81 -17.66
N SER A 26 27.79 5.66 -18.34
CA SER A 26 29.09 5.06 -18.65
C SER A 26 29.01 4.23 -19.92
N GLU A 27 29.76 4.69 -20.93
CA GLU A 27 30.18 3.92 -22.09
C GLU A 27 31.12 2.79 -21.67
N ALA A 28 31.00 1.62 -22.31
CA ALA A 28 32.15 0.84 -22.82
C ALA A 28 31.71 -0.52 -23.42
N THR A 29 31.78 -0.60 -24.75
CA THR A 29 32.40 -1.68 -25.57
C THR A 29 32.10 -3.17 -25.32
N GLY A 30 31.66 -3.84 -26.39
CA GLY A 30 32.36 -5.07 -26.84
C GLY A 30 31.53 -6.34 -27.07
N GLY A 31 30.93 -6.46 -28.26
CA GLY A 31 31.09 -7.57 -29.22
C GLY A 31 30.78 -9.05 -28.89
N LYS A 32 30.27 -9.72 -29.94
CA LYS A 32 30.11 -11.18 -30.23
C LYS A 32 28.79 -11.77 -29.69
N THR A 33 27.76 -12.03 -30.49
CA THR A 33 27.64 -12.93 -31.66
C THR A 33 28.14 -14.35 -31.38
N LEU A 34 27.21 -15.24 -30.98
CA LEU A 34 27.32 -16.67 -31.27
C LEU A 34 25.90 -17.25 -31.44
N LEU A 35 25.61 -17.63 -32.69
CA LEU A 35 24.62 -18.61 -33.10
C LEU A 35 25.06 -20.00 -32.65
N MET A 36 24.16 -20.83 -32.11
CA MET A 36 24.06 -22.30 -32.30
C MET A 36 22.62 -22.70 -31.89
N ASP A 37 21.76 -23.01 -32.86
CA ASP A 37 21.31 -24.36 -33.27
C ASP A 37 20.36 -25.01 -32.24
N THR A 38 19.04 -24.97 -32.43
CA THR A 38 18.19 -25.98 -33.11
C THR A 38 18.55 -27.45 -32.81
N GLU A 39 17.77 -28.08 -31.94
CA GLU A 39 17.40 -29.51 -31.94
C GLU A 39 16.13 -29.62 -31.05
N SER A 40 14.92 -29.80 -31.60
CA SER A 40 14.32 -31.08 -32.04
C SER A 40 14.23 -32.13 -30.93
N TYR A 41 13.08 -32.21 -30.24
CA TYR A 41 12.65 -33.47 -29.63
C TYR A 41 11.11 -33.55 -29.60
N SER A 42 10.59 -34.45 -30.43
CA SER A 42 9.19 -34.89 -30.46
C SER A 42 9.00 -36.01 -29.44
N ASP A 43 7.92 -35.96 -28.66
CA ASP A 43 7.39 -37.20 -28.06
C ASP A 43 5.86 -37.12 -27.94
N ASP A 44 5.22 -37.84 -28.87
CA ASP A 44 3.80 -38.18 -28.94
C ASP A 44 3.42 -39.18 -27.83
N LYS A 45 2.66 -38.78 -26.80
CA LYS A 45 1.89 -39.75 -25.98
C LYS A 45 0.52 -39.21 -25.56
N LYS A 46 -0.43 -39.35 -26.48
CA LYS A 46 -1.76 -39.99 -26.33
C LYS A 46 -2.42 -39.90 -24.94
N LEU A 47 -3.48 -39.10 -24.84
CA LEU A 47 -4.52 -39.19 -23.80
C LEU A 47 -5.16 -40.60 -23.76
N PRO A 48 -5.69 -41.00 -22.59
CA PRO A 48 -7.11 -41.33 -22.60
C PRO A 48 -7.91 -40.84 -21.38
N ASN A 49 -9.08 -40.28 -21.71
CA ASN A 49 -10.39 -40.40 -21.07
C ASN A 49 -10.54 -40.25 -19.54
N SER A 50 -11.20 -39.14 -19.19
CA SER A 50 -12.52 -39.11 -18.54
C SER A 50 -12.93 -40.38 -17.78
N ARG A 51 -12.95 -40.30 -16.45
CA ARG A 51 -13.72 -41.25 -15.64
C ARG A 51 -14.50 -40.51 -14.55
N CYS A 52 -15.82 -40.58 -14.70
CA CYS A 52 -16.83 -40.12 -13.77
C CYS A 52 -16.63 -40.69 -12.35
N ILE A 53 -16.89 -39.85 -11.36
CA ILE A 53 -17.01 -40.18 -9.95
C ILE A 53 -18.17 -41.16 -9.76
N ARG A 54 -17.90 -42.34 -9.19
CA ARG A 54 -18.92 -43.26 -8.66
C ARG A 54 -18.85 -43.24 -7.14
N SER A 55 -19.91 -42.78 -6.50
CA SER A 55 -20.15 -42.89 -5.06
C SER A 55 -20.34 -44.38 -4.65
N PRO A 56 -19.83 -44.83 -3.50
CA PRO A 56 -20.15 -46.17 -2.99
C PRO A 56 -21.56 -46.21 -2.37
N LYS A 57 -22.26 -47.32 -2.64
CA LYS A 57 -23.59 -47.69 -2.12
C LYS A 57 -23.50 -48.19 -0.67
N LEU A 58 -24.56 -47.91 0.08
CA LEU A 58 -24.85 -48.42 1.42
C LEU A 58 -25.24 -49.90 1.36
N ASP A 59 -24.69 -50.72 2.26
CA ASP A 59 -25.26 -52.02 2.63
C ASP A 59 -25.34 -52.15 4.15
N ALA A 60 -26.49 -52.67 4.60
CA ALA A 60 -26.89 -52.85 5.99
C ALA A 60 -26.68 -54.31 6.44
N GLY A 61 -26.30 -54.52 7.71
CA GLY A 61 -26.33 -55.85 8.33
C GLY A 61 -25.82 -55.93 9.77
N GLY A 62 -26.75 -55.97 10.74
CA GLY A 62 -26.82 -57.05 11.76
C GLY A 62 -25.98 -57.03 13.06
N ARG A 63 -26.64 -56.60 14.16
CA ARG A 63 -26.72 -57.18 15.54
C ARG A 63 -25.49 -57.34 16.46
N SER A 64 -25.54 -56.51 17.52
CA SER A 64 -25.74 -56.84 18.96
C SER A 64 -24.58 -57.26 19.90
N ALA A 65 -24.46 -56.41 20.93
CA ALA A 65 -24.20 -56.64 22.37
C ALA A 65 -22.77 -56.89 22.88
N GLY A 66 -22.27 -55.91 23.63
CA GLY A 66 -21.13 -56.03 24.54
C GLY A 66 -20.88 -54.71 25.27
N VAL A 67 -21.61 -54.45 26.35
CA VAL A 67 -21.39 -53.28 27.23
C VAL A 67 -20.09 -53.49 28.00
N LYS A 68 -19.09 -52.64 27.76
CA LYS A 68 -17.97 -52.44 28.70
C LYS A 68 -17.68 -50.95 28.81
N ARG A 69 -18.07 -50.40 29.97
CA ARG A 69 -17.79 -49.04 30.42
C ARG A 69 -16.30 -48.92 30.73
N LEU A 70 -15.60 -48.02 30.04
CA LEU A 70 -14.27 -47.55 30.39
C LEU A 70 -14.22 -46.03 30.16
N GLU A 71 -13.59 -45.37 31.13
CA GLU A 71 -13.52 -43.94 31.47
C GLU A 71 -13.08 -42.96 30.33
N PRO A 72 -13.35 -41.64 30.47
CA PRO A 72 -13.19 -40.67 29.38
C PRO A 72 -11.72 -40.30 29.17
N SER A 73 -11.11 -40.81 28.11
CA SER A 73 -9.86 -40.27 27.57
C SER A 73 -10.19 -39.12 26.61
N SER A 74 -10.21 -37.90 27.12
CA SER A 74 -10.30 -36.67 26.32
C SER A 74 -8.99 -36.43 25.57
N LYS A 75 -8.72 -37.23 24.54
CA LYS A 75 -7.85 -36.75 23.44
C LYS A 75 -8.70 -35.82 22.61
N ALA A 76 -8.57 -34.52 22.86
CA ALA A 76 -9.00 -33.51 21.90
C ALA A 76 -8.30 -33.82 20.58
N ALA A 77 -9.03 -34.37 19.61
CA ALA A 77 -8.54 -34.53 18.25
C ALA A 77 -8.22 -33.12 17.77
N ALA A 78 -6.94 -32.82 17.59
CA ALA A 78 -6.51 -31.58 16.96
C ALA A 78 -7.28 -31.49 15.62
N ALA A 79 -8.02 -30.40 15.44
CA ALA A 79 -8.73 -30.16 14.19
C ALA A 79 -7.73 -30.30 13.03
N PRO A 80 -8.15 -30.88 11.89
CA PRO A 80 -7.27 -30.94 10.73
C PRO A 80 -6.83 -29.52 10.39
N VAL A 81 -5.52 -29.29 10.45
CA VAL A 81 -4.92 -28.01 10.05
C VAL A 81 -5.23 -27.87 8.56
N SER A 82 -6.12 -26.95 8.19
CA SER A 82 -6.64 -26.90 6.82
C SER A 82 -5.52 -26.49 5.85
N GLY A 83 -5.09 -27.43 5.01
CA GLY A 83 -4.07 -27.23 3.95
C GLY A 83 -4.55 -26.38 2.76
N LEU A 84 -5.83 -25.97 2.75
CA LEU A 84 -6.46 -25.28 1.62
C LEU A 84 -5.67 -24.08 1.09
N HIS A 85 -5.09 -23.27 1.98
CA HIS A 85 -4.28 -22.12 1.59
C HIS A 85 -3.02 -22.54 0.80
N ALA A 86 -2.37 -23.63 1.22
CA ALA A 86 -1.21 -24.20 0.54
C ALA A 86 -1.62 -24.86 -0.79
N ASP A 87 -2.77 -25.52 -0.83
CA ASP A 87 -3.31 -26.13 -2.06
C ASP A 87 -3.62 -25.06 -3.11
N ILE A 88 -4.29 -23.97 -2.71
CA ILE A 88 -4.57 -22.83 -3.61
C ILE A 88 -3.25 -22.20 -4.06
N ALA A 89 -2.30 -21.94 -3.14
CA ALA A 89 -0.98 -21.42 -3.49
C ALA A 89 -0.25 -22.31 -4.52
N GLY A 90 -0.37 -23.63 -4.37
CA GLY A 90 0.19 -24.61 -5.31
C GLY A 90 -0.32 -24.45 -6.74
N LEU A 91 -1.57 -24.02 -6.93
CA LEU A 91 -2.14 -23.78 -8.27
C LEU A 91 -1.38 -22.70 -9.03
N LEU A 92 -0.92 -21.63 -8.35
CA LEU A 92 -0.16 -20.56 -9.00
C LEU A 92 1.18 -21.07 -9.54
N VAL A 93 1.85 -21.95 -8.79
CA VAL A 93 3.15 -22.52 -9.16
C VAL A 93 3.01 -23.60 -10.24
N ALA A 94 2.08 -24.52 -10.06
CA ALA A 94 1.85 -25.64 -10.98
C ALA A 94 1.25 -25.17 -12.32
N LYS A 95 0.50 -24.06 -12.32
CA LYS A 95 -0.21 -23.50 -13.48
C LYS A 95 -1.25 -24.46 -14.08
N GLU A 96 -1.61 -25.51 -13.35
CA GLU A 96 -2.60 -26.50 -13.77
C GLU A 96 -4.00 -25.90 -13.76
N GLY A 97 -4.68 -25.95 -14.90
CA GLY A 97 -6.03 -25.37 -15.02
C GLY A 97 -6.06 -23.85 -15.18
N LYS A 98 -4.92 -23.22 -15.50
CA LYS A 98 -4.90 -21.80 -15.88
C LYS A 98 -5.88 -21.54 -17.03
N ASP A 99 -6.59 -20.42 -16.97
CA ASP A 99 -7.60 -20.00 -17.94
C ASP A 99 -7.45 -18.53 -18.37
N VAL A 100 -6.38 -17.86 -17.92
CA VAL A 100 -5.98 -16.52 -18.34
C VAL A 100 -4.47 -16.34 -18.22
N ASP A 101 -3.88 -15.58 -19.16
CA ASP A 101 -2.50 -15.12 -19.13
C ASP A 101 -2.44 -13.58 -19.14
N PHE A 102 -1.55 -13.02 -18.32
CA PHE A 102 -1.28 -11.58 -18.27
C PHE A 102 0.10 -11.27 -18.85
N GLU A 103 0.18 -10.29 -19.75
CA GLU A 103 1.45 -9.70 -20.19
C GLU A 103 1.71 -8.43 -19.37
N VAL A 104 2.78 -8.43 -18.58
CA VAL A 104 3.20 -7.28 -17.77
C VAL A 104 4.66 -7.00 -18.04
N GLY A 105 4.97 -5.82 -18.61
CA GLY A 105 6.34 -5.43 -18.96
C GLY A 105 7.08 -6.46 -19.82
N GLY A 106 6.37 -7.17 -20.71
CA GLY A 106 6.92 -8.22 -21.57
C GLY A 106 7.13 -9.59 -20.89
N LYS A 107 6.79 -9.73 -19.60
CA LYS A 107 6.74 -11.04 -18.91
C LYS A 107 5.31 -11.58 -18.91
N MET A 108 5.17 -12.89 -19.06
CA MET A 108 3.89 -13.60 -19.07
C MET A 108 3.59 -14.23 -17.71
N PHE A 109 2.38 -14.02 -17.21
CA PHE A 109 1.89 -14.53 -15.93
C PHE A 109 0.61 -15.35 -16.12
N ALA A 110 0.70 -16.64 -15.83
CA ALA A 110 -0.44 -17.55 -15.85
C ALA A 110 -1.26 -17.42 -14.56
N ALA A 111 -2.59 -17.36 -14.66
CA ALA A 111 -3.47 -17.26 -13.49
C ALA A 111 -4.83 -17.96 -13.73
N HIS A 112 -5.67 -17.90 -12.69
CA HIS A 112 -7.00 -18.52 -12.67
C HIS A 112 -8.07 -17.46 -12.42
N ARG A 113 -8.97 -17.25 -13.38
CA ARG A 113 -10.01 -16.21 -13.35
C ARG A 113 -10.86 -16.33 -12.09
N CYS A 114 -11.24 -17.54 -11.70
CA CYS A 114 -12.06 -17.79 -10.53
C CYS A 114 -11.40 -17.35 -9.22
N VAL A 115 -10.10 -17.60 -9.05
CA VAL A 115 -9.33 -17.19 -7.86
C VAL A 115 -9.21 -15.66 -7.82
N LEU A 116 -8.83 -15.04 -8.94
CA LEU A 116 -8.71 -13.59 -9.04
C LEU A 116 -10.04 -12.89 -8.74
N ALA A 117 -11.13 -13.35 -9.34
CA ALA A 117 -12.48 -12.80 -9.15
C ALA A 117 -13.03 -13.02 -7.74
N ALA A 118 -12.64 -14.09 -7.05
CA ALA A 118 -13.03 -14.32 -5.67
C ALA A 118 -12.35 -13.32 -4.71
N ARG A 119 -11.14 -12.86 -5.07
CA ARG A 119 -10.28 -12.05 -4.19
C ARG A 119 -10.31 -10.56 -4.52
N SER A 120 -10.73 -10.19 -5.74
CA SER A 120 -10.81 -8.80 -6.20
C SER A 120 -12.14 -8.55 -6.93
N SER A 121 -12.86 -7.54 -6.45
CA SER A 121 -14.10 -7.06 -7.08
C SER A 121 -13.83 -6.52 -8.50
N VAL A 122 -12.66 -5.92 -8.71
CA VAL A 122 -12.22 -5.38 -9.99
C VAL A 122 -11.88 -6.51 -10.95
N PHE A 123 -11.08 -7.50 -10.56
CA PHE A 123 -10.86 -8.68 -11.41
C PHE A 123 -12.15 -9.43 -11.69
N LYS A 124 -13.10 -9.47 -10.76
CA LYS A 124 -14.41 -10.07 -11.03
C LYS A 124 -15.16 -9.34 -12.14
N ALA A 125 -15.21 -8.01 -12.06
CA ALA A 125 -15.84 -7.20 -13.10
C ALA A 125 -15.07 -7.29 -14.42
N ASP A 126 -13.75 -7.26 -14.36
CA ASP A 126 -12.88 -7.31 -15.53
C ASP A 126 -12.80 -8.70 -16.15
N LEU A 127 -13.06 -9.80 -15.44
CA LEU A 127 -12.93 -11.16 -16.00
C LEU A 127 -14.26 -11.85 -16.22
N PHE A 128 -15.34 -11.41 -15.58
CA PHE A 128 -16.69 -11.99 -15.73
C PHE A 128 -17.77 -10.95 -16.02
N GLY A 129 -17.38 -9.68 -16.19
CA GLY A 129 -18.31 -8.63 -16.54
C GLY A 129 -18.66 -8.63 -18.03
N PRO A 130 -19.68 -7.85 -18.41
CA PRO A 130 -20.20 -7.80 -19.78
C PRO A 130 -19.21 -7.18 -20.79
N ALA A 131 -18.15 -6.55 -20.32
CA ALA A 131 -17.09 -5.96 -21.16
C ALA A 131 -16.01 -6.99 -21.56
N MET A 132 -16.04 -8.20 -21.01
CA MET A 132 -15.14 -9.28 -21.45
C MET A 132 -15.68 -9.94 -22.71
N GLU A 133 -14.83 -10.02 -23.71
CA GLU A 133 -15.08 -10.86 -24.87
C GLU A 133 -14.91 -12.34 -24.45
N GLU A 134 -15.79 -13.21 -24.95
CA GLU A 134 -15.89 -14.61 -24.48
C GLU A 134 -14.58 -15.40 -24.68
N ASP A 135 -13.79 -15.04 -25.70
CA ASP A 135 -12.55 -15.74 -26.08
C ASP A 135 -11.27 -15.09 -25.53
N THR A 136 -11.37 -14.02 -24.72
CA THR A 136 -10.19 -13.34 -24.19
C THR A 136 -9.51 -14.19 -23.12
N THR A 137 -8.38 -14.77 -23.51
CA THR A 137 -7.47 -15.53 -22.63
C THR A 137 -6.19 -14.76 -22.30
N TYR A 138 -6.04 -13.55 -22.85
CA TYR A 138 -4.83 -12.75 -22.78
C TYR A 138 -5.14 -11.31 -22.37
N ILE A 139 -4.46 -10.78 -21.36
CA ILE A 139 -4.68 -9.44 -20.84
C ILE A 139 -3.35 -8.72 -20.66
N ARG A 140 -3.22 -7.52 -21.24
CA ARG A 140 -2.01 -6.71 -21.11
C ARG A 140 -2.16 -5.67 -20.00
N ILE A 141 -1.12 -5.51 -19.18
CA ILE A 141 -1.03 -4.51 -18.11
C ILE A 141 0.27 -3.71 -18.30
N ASP A 142 0.14 -2.40 -18.56
CA ASP A 142 1.27 -1.53 -18.93
C ASP A 142 1.78 -0.64 -17.78
N ASP A 143 1.00 -0.45 -16.72
CA ASP A 143 1.21 0.52 -15.63
C ASP A 143 1.75 -0.09 -14.32
N ILE A 144 2.06 -1.39 -14.33
CA ILE A 144 2.61 -2.10 -13.17
C ILE A 144 3.90 -2.79 -13.60
N ILE A 145 4.94 -2.70 -12.78
CA ILE A 145 6.19 -3.42 -13.04
C ILE A 145 5.99 -4.92 -12.79
N PRO A 146 6.68 -5.82 -13.53
CA PRO A 146 6.46 -7.26 -13.42
C PRO A 146 6.65 -7.81 -12.00
N GLU A 147 7.62 -7.29 -11.26
CA GLU A 147 7.94 -7.72 -9.88
C GLU A 147 6.81 -7.38 -8.89
N ALA A 148 6.15 -6.24 -9.08
CA ALA A 148 4.99 -5.84 -8.28
C ALA A 148 3.76 -6.70 -8.63
N PHE A 149 3.58 -7.03 -9.92
CA PHE A 149 2.47 -7.90 -10.34
C PHE A 149 2.65 -9.35 -9.87
N ASP A 150 3.88 -9.87 -9.87
CA ASP A 150 4.20 -11.18 -9.29
C ASP A 150 3.85 -11.23 -7.80
N THR A 151 4.25 -10.18 -7.05
CA THR A 151 3.94 -10.05 -5.63
C THR A 151 2.42 -9.91 -5.38
N LEU A 152 1.71 -9.20 -6.25
CA LEU A 152 0.25 -9.07 -6.22
C LEU A 152 -0.43 -10.44 -6.39
N LEU A 153 -0.01 -11.22 -7.38
CA LEU A 153 -0.53 -12.57 -7.61
C LEU A 153 -0.24 -13.47 -6.42
N HIS A 154 0.99 -13.47 -5.91
CA HIS A 154 1.33 -14.22 -4.71
C HIS A 154 0.36 -13.89 -3.57
N PHE A 155 0.15 -12.61 -3.27
CA PHE A 155 -0.80 -12.18 -2.23
C PHE A 155 -2.23 -12.66 -2.48
N ILE A 156 -2.73 -12.61 -3.72
CA ILE A 156 -4.08 -13.08 -4.06
C ILE A 156 -4.25 -14.56 -3.70
N TYR A 157 -3.24 -15.38 -3.97
CA TYR A 157 -3.27 -16.83 -3.75
C TYR A 157 -2.94 -17.26 -2.32
N THR A 158 -2.11 -16.51 -1.60
CA THR A 158 -1.59 -16.92 -0.28
C THR A 158 -2.04 -16.07 0.89
N ASP A 159 -2.62 -14.89 0.62
CA ASP A 159 -2.90 -13.84 1.62
C ASP A 159 -1.65 -13.37 2.38
N SER A 160 -0.46 -13.58 1.80
CA SER A 160 0.83 -13.25 2.41
C SER A 160 1.77 -12.56 1.42
N LEU A 161 2.63 -11.69 1.95
CA LEU A 161 3.69 -11.06 1.18
C LEU A 161 5.00 -11.81 1.37
N PRO A 162 5.77 -12.06 0.29
CA PRO A 162 7.12 -12.58 0.41
C PRO A 162 8.01 -11.57 1.14
N GLU A 163 9.14 -12.05 1.68
CA GLU A 163 10.16 -11.15 2.25
C GLU A 163 10.71 -10.23 1.15
N MET A 164 10.30 -8.97 1.20
CA MET A 164 10.68 -7.95 0.22
C MET A 164 12.11 -7.45 0.48
N ASN A 165 13.03 -7.75 -0.43
CA ASN A 165 14.46 -7.42 -0.33
C ASN A 165 14.71 -5.89 -0.35
N LEU A 166 15.52 -5.39 0.60
CA LEU A 166 15.41 -4.03 1.16
C LEU A 166 15.92 -2.85 0.31
N HIS A 167 16.52 -3.06 -0.87
CA HIS A 167 17.06 -1.96 -1.69
C HIS A 167 16.22 -1.55 -2.92
N ALA A 168 15.30 -2.41 -3.38
CA ALA A 168 14.34 -2.10 -4.46
C ALA A 168 12.94 -1.72 -3.90
N VAL A 169 12.86 -1.48 -2.58
CA VAL A 169 11.60 -1.43 -1.84
C VAL A 169 10.74 -0.26 -2.22
N GLU A 170 11.30 0.93 -2.46
CA GLU A 170 10.45 2.12 -2.59
C GLU A 170 9.63 2.09 -3.89
N LEU A 171 10.28 1.93 -5.05
CA LEU A 171 9.58 1.81 -6.33
C LEU A 171 8.63 0.61 -6.34
N MET A 172 9.08 -0.56 -5.88
CA MET A 172 8.23 -1.74 -5.83
C MET A 172 7.04 -1.57 -4.87
N ALA A 173 7.24 -0.97 -3.69
CA ALA A 173 6.17 -0.72 -2.72
C ALA A 173 5.15 0.29 -3.26
N GLN A 174 5.62 1.30 -3.99
CA GLN A 174 4.76 2.25 -4.68
C GLN A 174 3.90 1.56 -5.74
N HIS A 175 4.52 0.82 -6.66
CA HIS A 175 3.80 0.07 -7.70
C HIS A 175 2.83 -0.96 -7.10
N LEU A 176 3.23 -1.64 -6.02
CA LEU A 176 2.38 -2.61 -5.34
C LEU A 176 1.21 -1.93 -4.62
N LEU A 177 1.40 -0.75 -4.02
CA LEU A 177 0.31 0.05 -3.44
C LEU A 177 -0.69 0.50 -4.53
N VAL A 178 -0.17 0.98 -5.67
CA VAL A 178 -1.00 1.35 -6.83
C VAL A 178 -1.81 0.16 -7.32
N ALA A 179 -1.16 -1.00 -7.47
CA ALA A 179 -1.81 -2.24 -7.88
C ALA A 179 -2.89 -2.70 -6.88
N ALA A 180 -2.59 -2.66 -5.58
CA ALA A 180 -3.53 -3.02 -4.52
C ALA A 180 -4.78 -2.12 -4.55
N GLN A 181 -4.59 -0.82 -4.76
CA GLN A 181 -5.69 0.13 -4.92
C GLN A 181 -6.47 -0.12 -6.22
N ARG A 182 -5.78 -0.36 -7.35
CA ARG A 182 -6.39 -0.60 -8.66
C ARG A 182 -7.30 -1.82 -8.63
N TYR A 183 -6.85 -2.91 -8.00
CA TYR A 183 -7.58 -4.17 -7.94
C TYR A 183 -8.42 -4.32 -6.65
N ASP A 184 -8.66 -3.24 -5.90
CA ASP A 184 -9.48 -3.21 -4.67
C ASP A 184 -9.10 -4.28 -3.63
N LEU A 185 -7.79 -4.50 -3.45
CA LEU A 185 -7.23 -5.41 -2.44
C LEU A 185 -6.95 -4.65 -1.14
N LYS A 186 -7.99 -4.49 -0.31
CA LYS A 186 -7.97 -3.64 0.89
C LYS A 186 -6.92 -4.06 1.92
N ASP A 187 -6.76 -5.37 2.15
CA ASP A 187 -5.82 -5.89 3.14
C ASP A 187 -4.37 -5.66 2.69
N LEU A 188 -4.07 -5.92 1.42
CA LEU A 188 -2.77 -5.60 0.82
C LEU A 188 -2.47 -4.10 0.89
N LYS A 189 -3.44 -3.25 0.53
CA LYS A 189 -3.31 -1.80 0.64
C LYS A 189 -2.96 -1.38 2.06
N SER A 190 -3.65 -1.92 3.07
CA SER A 190 -3.38 -1.64 4.49
C SER A 190 -1.96 -2.04 4.91
N ILE A 191 -1.52 -3.23 4.50
CA ILE A 191 -0.15 -3.72 4.77
C ILE A 191 0.89 -2.78 4.15
N MET A 192 0.68 -2.38 2.89
CA MET A 192 1.60 -1.49 2.18
C MET A 192 1.62 -0.07 2.77
N GLU A 193 0.46 0.47 3.16
CA GLU A 193 0.37 1.74 3.87
C GLU A 193 1.16 1.72 5.18
N ASN A 194 1.03 0.65 5.98
CA ASN A 194 1.77 0.49 7.23
C ASN A 194 3.28 0.38 7.00
N ARG A 195 3.68 -0.30 5.93
CA ARG A 195 5.10 -0.44 5.57
C ARG A 195 5.71 0.89 5.16
N LEU A 196 5.05 1.62 4.25
CA LEU A 196 5.49 2.96 3.81
C LEU A 196 5.50 3.95 4.97
N CYS A 197 4.50 3.87 5.86
CA CYS A 197 4.47 4.67 7.08
C CYS A 197 5.74 4.46 7.91
N SER A 198 6.29 3.26 7.96
CA SER A 198 7.46 2.93 8.77
C SER A 198 8.78 3.40 8.16
N GLN A 199 8.77 3.82 6.89
CA GLN A 199 9.94 4.23 6.10
C GLN A 199 9.97 5.75 5.82
N VAL A 200 8.98 6.51 6.29
CA VAL A 200 8.94 7.96 6.09
C VAL A 200 10.15 8.63 6.73
N ASP A 201 10.95 9.30 5.91
CA ASP A 201 12.10 10.11 6.31
C ASP A 201 12.06 11.49 5.64
N VAL A 202 13.08 12.33 5.88
CA VAL A 202 13.15 13.70 5.35
C VAL A 202 13.16 13.74 3.81
N THR A 203 13.75 12.74 3.16
CA THR A 203 13.87 12.67 1.70
C THR A 203 12.62 12.08 1.04
N THR A 204 11.98 11.11 1.69
CA THR A 204 10.84 10.37 1.14
C THR A 204 9.48 10.95 1.56
N ALA A 205 9.43 11.81 2.59
CA ALA A 205 8.17 12.31 3.14
C ALA A 205 7.31 13.06 2.12
N LEU A 206 7.90 13.89 1.26
CA LEU A 206 7.16 14.64 0.24
C LEU A 206 6.62 13.71 -0.86
N CYS A 207 7.44 12.81 -1.39
CA CYS A 207 7.03 11.82 -2.39
C CYS A 207 5.93 10.91 -1.84
N SER A 208 6.11 10.39 -0.62
CA SER A 208 5.12 9.56 0.08
C SER A 208 3.81 10.31 0.34
N LEU A 209 3.88 11.62 0.60
CA LEU A 209 2.69 12.45 0.79
C LEU A 209 1.91 12.64 -0.52
N VAL A 210 2.60 12.87 -1.65
CA VAL A 210 1.97 12.94 -2.98
C VAL A 210 1.27 11.62 -3.31
N LEU A 211 1.98 10.50 -3.13
CA LEU A 211 1.44 9.17 -3.35
C LEU A 211 0.22 8.89 -2.48
N ALA A 212 0.27 9.30 -1.21
CA ALA A 212 -0.84 9.12 -0.29
C ALA A 212 -2.09 9.91 -0.71
N GLU A 213 -1.92 11.12 -1.24
CA GLU A 213 -3.03 11.90 -1.80
C GLU A 213 -3.61 11.23 -3.05
N GLN A 214 -2.75 10.84 -4.00
CA GLN A 214 -3.16 10.24 -5.27
C GLN A 214 -3.93 8.94 -5.08
N HIS A 215 -3.48 8.08 -4.15
CA HIS A 215 -4.07 6.76 -3.92
C HIS A 215 -5.03 6.71 -2.72
N LYS A 216 -5.37 7.87 -2.14
CA LYS A 216 -6.31 8.00 -1.01
C LYS A 216 -5.90 7.14 0.19
N CYS A 217 -4.63 7.22 0.57
CA CYS A 217 -4.03 6.54 1.72
C CYS A 217 -4.02 7.49 2.92
N SER A 218 -5.10 7.45 3.73
CA SER A 218 -5.31 8.43 4.80
C SER A 218 -4.31 8.29 5.95
N MET A 219 -3.89 7.07 6.27
CA MET A 219 -2.91 6.82 7.34
C MET A 219 -1.53 7.36 6.95
N LEU A 220 -1.08 7.02 5.74
CA LEU A 220 0.20 7.51 5.20
C LEU A 220 0.20 9.04 5.09
N LYS A 221 -0.87 9.63 4.52
CA LYS A 221 -1.02 11.10 4.42
C LYS A 221 -0.88 11.77 5.77
N LYS A 222 -1.61 11.28 6.79
CA LYS A 222 -1.55 11.83 8.15
C LYS A 222 -0.14 11.73 8.71
N LYS A 223 0.51 10.57 8.60
CA LYS A 223 1.86 10.35 9.12
C LYS A 223 2.90 11.24 8.46
N CYS A 224 2.83 11.40 7.13
CA CYS A 224 3.70 12.33 6.40
C CYS A 224 3.47 13.78 6.85
N LEU A 225 2.21 14.23 6.97
CA LEU A 225 1.90 15.58 7.46
C LEU A 225 2.41 15.81 8.88
N ASP A 226 2.21 14.83 9.79
CA ASP A 226 2.72 14.89 11.16
C ASP A 226 4.25 14.95 11.19
N PHE A 227 4.93 14.15 10.36
CA PHE A 227 6.39 14.10 10.27
C PHE A 227 6.98 15.39 9.72
N ILE A 228 6.42 15.94 8.64
CA ILE A 228 6.89 17.18 8.01
C ILE A 228 6.61 18.38 8.93
N ALA A 229 5.46 18.40 9.61
CA ALA A 229 5.10 19.49 10.51
C ALA A 229 5.91 19.50 11.82
N SER A 230 6.74 18.48 12.08
CA SER A 230 7.72 18.51 13.16
C SER A 230 8.76 19.61 12.90
N GLY A 231 9.01 20.48 13.88
CA GLY A 231 9.72 21.75 13.65
C GLY A 231 11.09 21.64 12.98
N GLU A 232 11.89 20.63 13.32
CA GLU A 232 13.21 20.42 12.72
C GLU A 232 13.11 19.92 11.26
N ASN A 233 12.10 19.08 10.97
CA ASN A 233 11.88 18.50 9.65
C ASN A 233 11.28 19.50 8.68
N ALA A 234 10.39 20.39 9.15
CA ALA A 234 9.75 21.40 8.32
C ALA A 234 10.79 22.25 7.58
N ARG A 235 11.83 22.70 8.27
CA ARG A 235 12.92 23.48 7.66
C ARG A 235 13.69 22.65 6.61
N LYS A 236 14.11 21.44 6.97
CA LYS A 236 14.88 20.54 6.08
C LYS A 236 14.10 20.19 4.80
N VAL A 237 12.79 19.97 4.92
CA VAL A 237 11.91 19.65 3.80
C VAL A 237 11.65 20.89 2.94
N MET A 238 11.51 22.08 3.53
CA MET A 238 11.38 23.34 2.77
C MET A 238 12.64 23.71 2.00
N GLU A 239 13.81 23.30 2.47
CA GLU A 239 15.09 23.47 1.77
C GLU A 239 15.27 22.46 0.62
N SER A 240 14.39 21.44 0.52
CA SER A 240 14.43 20.46 -0.55
C SER A 240 13.63 20.93 -1.78
N ASN A 241 14.15 20.63 -2.98
CA ASN A 241 13.52 20.99 -4.25
C ASN A 241 12.12 20.36 -4.43
N GLY A 242 11.79 19.29 -3.69
CA GLY A 242 10.52 18.59 -3.81
C GLY A 242 9.29 19.40 -3.38
N ALA A 243 9.48 20.50 -2.64
CA ALA A 243 8.38 21.36 -2.22
C ALA A 243 7.73 22.09 -3.42
N GLU A 244 8.51 22.45 -4.42
CA GLU A 244 8.03 23.11 -5.64
C GLU A 244 7.18 22.16 -6.49
N ASP A 245 7.60 20.89 -6.59
CA ASP A 245 6.85 19.85 -7.30
C ASP A 245 5.54 19.52 -6.59
N LEU A 246 5.49 19.57 -5.27
CA LEU A 246 4.26 19.38 -4.50
C LEU A 246 3.24 20.49 -4.80
N VAL A 247 3.68 21.74 -4.90
CA VAL A 247 2.80 22.88 -5.24
C VAL A 247 2.16 22.72 -6.61
N LYS A 248 2.94 22.22 -7.59
CA LYS A 248 2.45 21.96 -8.94
C LYS A 248 1.50 20.75 -9.00
N THR A 249 1.85 19.67 -8.31
CA THR A 249 1.17 18.38 -8.44
C THR A 249 -0.09 18.31 -7.60
N CYS A 250 -0.08 18.84 -6.37
CA CYS A 250 -1.19 18.70 -5.40
C CYS A 250 -1.38 19.96 -4.53
N PRO A 251 -2.02 21.03 -5.03
CA PRO A 251 -2.26 22.26 -4.26
C PRO A 251 -3.11 22.05 -2.99
N SER A 252 -4.01 21.07 -2.98
CA SER A 252 -4.82 20.70 -1.81
C SER A 252 -3.94 20.27 -0.63
N VAL A 253 -2.92 19.48 -0.91
CA VAL A 253 -1.98 18.94 0.09
C VAL A 253 -1.14 20.04 0.70
N VAL A 254 -0.74 21.04 -0.09
CA VAL A 254 -0.01 22.21 0.42
C VAL A 254 -0.86 22.97 1.43
N ARG A 255 -2.15 23.18 1.15
CA ARG A 255 -3.08 23.80 2.11
C ARG A 255 -3.15 23.00 3.41
N ASP A 256 -3.32 21.68 3.32
CA ASP A 256 -3.38 20.79 4.48
C ASP A 256 -2.08 20.87 5.30
N LEU A 257 -0.92 20.91 4.63
CA LEU A 257 0.38 21.04 5.25
C LEU A 257 0.54 22.40 5.96
N ILE A 258 0.17 23.51 5.32
CA ILE A 258 0.21 24.85 5.93
C ILE A 258 -0.65 24.88 7.19
N ILE A 259 -1.89 24.40 7.12
CA ILE A 259 -2.80 24.32 8.28
C ILE A 259 -2.15 23.49 9.38
N LYS A 260 -1.54 22.36 9.03
CA LYS A 260 -0.88 21.48 10.00
C LYS A 260 0.30 22.14 10.68
N VAL A 261 1.20 22.77 9.91
CA VAL A 261 2.39 23.49 10.43
C VAL A 261 1.98 24.66 11.31
N LEU A 262 0.96 25.44 10.94
CA LEU A 262 0.46 26.54 11.75
C LEU A 262 -0.11 26.05 13.09
N ASN A 263 -0.86 24.94 13.07
CA ASN A 263 -1.41 24.35 14.29
C ASN A 263 -0.32 23.78 15.21
N THR A 264 0.70 23.11 14.65
CA THR A 264 1.85 22.61 15.41
C THR A 264 2.70 23.75 15.98
N SER A 265 2.90 24.83 15.21
CA SER A 265 3.63 26.01 15.69
C SER A 265 2.88 26.73 16.81
N ARG A 266 1.55 26.83 16.70
CA ARG A 266 0.69 27.44 17.72
C ARG A 266 0.71 26.66 19.03
N SER A 267 0.70 25.33 18.99
CA SER A 267 0.77 24.50 20.19
C SER A 267 2.12 24.69 20.90
N GLN A 268 3.23 24.63 20.15
CA GLN A 268 4.57 24.89 20.68
C GLN A 268 4.68 26.29 21.31
N LEU A 269 4.24 27.34 20.62
CA LEU A 269 4.28 28.72 21.13
C LEU A 269 3.40 28.91 22.38
N GLY A 270 2.25 28.22 22.45
CA GLY A 270 1.39 28.22 23.61
C GLY A 270 2.07 27.60 24.83
N PHE A 271 2.70 26.43 24.66
CA PHE A 271 3.49 25.80 25.72
C PHE A 271 4.67 26.67 26.17
N THR A 272 5.43 27.26 25.25
CA THR A 272 6.55 28.14 25.61
C THR A 272 6.07 29.39 26.35
N LYS A 273 4.96 30.00 25.93
CA LYS A 273 4.36 31.15 26.64
C LYS A 273 3.86 30.79 28.03
N ILE A 274 3.23 29.63 28.21
CA ILE A 274 2.79 29.14 29.51
C ILE A 274 3.99 28.86 30.42
N ILE A 275 5.03 28.18 29.91
CA ILE A 275 6.26 27.91 30.66
C ILE A 275 6.94 29.22 31.06
N PHE A 276 7.05 30.20 30.15
CA PHE A 276 7.63 31.51 30.46
C PHE A 276 6.79 32.26 31.50
N TYR A 277 5.46 32.28 31.35
CA TYR A 277 4.55 32.92 32.31
C TYR A 277 4.64 32.28 33.70
N VAL A 278 4.69 30.95 33.77
CA VAL A 278 4.85 30.19 35.01
C VAL A 278 6.24 30.43 35.62
N ALA A 279 7.32 30.41 34.83
CA ALA A 279 8.68 30.68 35.30
C ALA A 279 8.82 32.12 35.83
N VAL A 280 8.25 33.11 35.13
CA VAL A 280 8.19 34.50 35.59
C VAL A 280 7.39 34.60 36.87
N SER A 281 6.23 33.95 36.97
CA SER A 281 5.38 33.96 38.17
C SER A 281 6.05 33.27 39.37
N ILE A 282 6.73 32.14 39.16
CA ILE A 282 7.51 31.45 40.20
C ILE A 282 8.71 32.31 40.64
N GLY A 283 9.42 32.96 39.69
CA GLY A 283 10.52 33.88 40.01
C GLY A 283 10.05 35.11 40.78
N ILE A 284 8.87 35.62 40.43
CA ILE A 284 8.21 36.75 41.09
C ILE A 284 7.79 36.40 42.54
N LEU A 285 7.34 35.16 42.80
CA LEU A 285 6.96 34.69 44.14
C LEU A 285 8.16 34.45 45.08
N ASN A 286 9.39 34.38 44.53
CA ASN A 286 10.62 34.15 45.28
C ASN A 286 11.40 35.44 45.60
N LEU A 287 10.83 36.61 45.26
CA LEU A 287 11.43 37.92 45.51
C LEU A 287 10.82 38.54 46.78
N ASN A 288 11.63 38.68 47.82
CA ASN A 288 11.29 39.44 49.03
C ASN A 288 10.73 40.83 48.67
N SER A 289 9.63 41.20 49.35
CA SER A 289 8.62 42.26 49.11
C SER A 289 9.07 43.59 48.46
N VAL A 290 10.34 43.99 48.56
CA VAL A 290 10.84 45.29 48.06
C VAL A 290 11.23 45.26 46.57
N CYS A 291 11.59 44.11 46.01
CA CYS A 291 11.97 44.01 44.58
C CYS A 291 10.77 43.92 43.63
N PHE A 292 9.63 43.42 44.12
CA PHE A 292 8.41 43.20 43.35
C PHE A 292 7.81 44.51 42.78
N LEU A 293 7.78 45.59 43.58
CA LEU A 293 7.24 46.88 43.13
C LEU A 293 8.14 47.55 42.07
N LYS A 294 9.46 47.38 42.15
CA LYS A 294 10.39 47.90 41.13
C LYS A 294 10.25 47.15 39.80
N LEU A 295 10.03 45.83 39.85
CA LEU A 295 9.82 45.02 38.64
C LEU A 295 8.50 45.36 37.94
N ILE A 296 7.41 45.57 38.70
CA ILE A 296 6.12 46.02 38.14
C ILE A 296 6.25 47.37 37.43
N SER A 297 6.99 48.32 38.02
CA SER A 297 7.22 49.64 37.42
C SER A 297 7.94 49.54 36.06
N VAL A 298 8.95 48.68 35.95
CA VAL A 298 9.70 48.45 34.71
C VAL A 298 8.83 47.76 33.66
N VAL A 299 8.06 46.74 34.05
CA VAL A 299 7.16 46.03 33.13
C VAL A 299 6.06 46.96 32.62
N LEU A 300 5.50 47.82 33.48
CA LEU A 300 4.48 48.81 33.08
C LEU A 300 5.05 49.87 32.14
N MET A 301 6.28 50.34 32.38
CA MET A 301 7.01 51.25 31.48
C MET A 301 7.21 50.64 30.09
N VAL A 302 7.65 49.38 30.02
CA VAL A 302 7.83 48.68 28.74
C VAL A 302 6.49 48.47 28.03
N LEU A 303 5.42 48.13 28.76
CA LEU A 303 4.08 47.97 28.19
C LEU A 303 3.51 49.30 27.65
N LEU A 304 3.73 50.41 28.36
CA LEU A 304 3.30 51.74 27.93
C LEU A 304 4.07 52.26 26.72
N VAL A 305 5.37 51.94 26.62
CA VAL A 305 6.17 52.22 25.43
C VAL A 305 5.66 51.39 24.25
N PHE A 306 5.34 50.11 24.47
CA PHE A 306 4.80 49.23 23.44
C PHE A 306 3.42 49.68 22.95
N LEU A 307 2.54 50.13 23.85
CA LEU A 307 1.21 50.67 23.50
C LEU A 307 1.30 52.02 22.79
N ARG A 308 2.27 52.87 23.11
CA ARG A 308 2.52 54.12 22.38
C ARG A 308 3.17 53.92 21.01
N TYR A 309 3.86 52.80 20.80
CA TYR A 309 4.47 52.48 19.51
C TYR A 309 3.46 51.86 18.53
N HIS A 310 2.32 51.37 19.04
CA HIS A 310 1.32 50.63 18.28
C HIS A 310 -0.04 51.34 18.16
N ALA A 311 -0.09 52.62 18.56
CA ALA A 311 -1.22 53.55 18.41
C ALA A 311 -0.76 54.76 17.59
#